data_AF-A0ABD1YKF1-F1
#
_entry.id   AF-A0ABD1YKF1-F1
#
_cell.length_a   1.000
_cell.length_b   1.000
_cell.length_c   1.000
_cell.angle_alpha   90.00
_cell.angle_beta   90.00
_cell.angle_gamma   90.00
#
_symmetry.space_group_name_H-M   'P 1'
#
loop_
_entity.id
_entity.type
_entity.pdbx_description
1 polymer ?
#
loop_
_entity_poly.entity_id
_entity_poly.type
_entity_poly.pdbx_seq_one_letter_code
_entity_poly.pdbx_strand_id
1 'polypeptide(L)'
;MCQAESEEAVNNLEEIVQVEGVDCVHFGPRDLRANIGLLRYPDDPRGLALLKKGERAVRSFGKKILLGGFSTPESSPAEMYDRGYDLVCGAVDVALFRDAVVADLKKNKIRSIS
;
A
#
# COMPACT_ATOMS: atom_id res chain seq x y z
N MET A 1 -4.84 14.19 2.93
CA MET A 1 -4.04 12.96 2.71
C MET A 1 -3.24 13.13 1.42
N CYS A 2 -1.95 12.79 1.45
CA CYS A 2 -1.11 12.70 0.26
C CYS A 2 -0.52 11.28 0.13
N GLN A 3 -0.21 10.87 -1.10
CA GLN A 3 0.51 9.63 -1.36
C GLN A 3 2.00 9.90 -1.59
N ALA A 4 2.86 9.18 -0.84
CA ALA A 4 4.32 9.26 -0.97
C ALA A 4 4.84 7.99 -1.65
N GLU A 5 4.89 8.00 -2.98
CA GLU A 5 5.14 6.80 -3.81
C GLU A 5 6.42 6.91 -4.66
N SER A 6 7.31 7.84 -4.30
CA SER A 6 8.65 7.94 -4.88
C SER A 6 9.72 7.96 -3.81
N GLU A 7 10.94 7.57 -4.17
CA GLU A 7 12.09 7.68 -3.27
C GLU A 7 12.30 9.14 -2.83
N GLU A 8 12.11 10.08 -3.75
CA GLU A 8 12.16 11.52 -3.47
C GLU A 8 11.11 11.94 -2.44
N ALA A 9 9.86 11.51 -2.58
CA ALA A 9 8.81 11.82 -1.62
C ALA A 9 9.13 11.25 -0.23
N VAL A 10 9.67 10.04 -0.15
CA VAL A 10 10.12 9.45 1.13
C VAL A 10 11.23 10.27 1.77
N ASN A 11 12.15 10.82 0.98
CA ASN A 11 13.26 11.64 1.47
C ASN A 11 12.80 13.03 1.94
N ASN A 12 11.70 13.55 1.40
CA ASN A 12 11.17 14.89 1.70
C ASN A 12 9.94 14.86 2.62
N LEU A 13 9.69 13.76 3.33
CA LEU A 13 8.50 13.61 4.17
C LEU A 13 8.36 14.70 5.23
N GLU A 14 9.46 15.19 5.80
CA GLU A 14 9.43 16.26 6.81
C GLU A 14 8.87 17.57 6.24
N GLU A 15 9.23 17.93 5.01
CA GLU A 15 8.69 19.11 4.33
C GLU A 15 7.23 18.89 3.93
N ILE A 16 6.91 17.69 3.43
CA ILE A 16 5.55 17.33 2.98
C ILE A 16 4.54 17.45 4.13
N VAL A 17 4.87 16.94 5.32
CA VAL A 17 3.96 16.97 6.47
C VAL A 17 3.82 18.34 7.11
N GLN A 18 4.66 19.31 6.76
CA GLN A 18 4.52 20.70 7.19
C GLN A 18 3.50 21.49 6.34
N VAL A 19 3.09 20.96 5.18
CA VAL A 19 2.07 21.60 4.35
C VAL A 19 0.71 21.57 5.06
N GLU A 20 0.06 22.74 5.13
CA GLU A 20 -1.26 22.89 5.74
C GLU A 20 -2.28 21.93 5.11
N GLY A 21 -2.99 21.16 5.94
CA GLY A 21 -3.99 20.17 5.53
C GLY A 21 -3.44 18.77 5.21
N VAL A 22 -2.13 18.53 5.39
CA VAL A 22 -1.55 17.19 5.28
C VAL A 22 -1.61 16.47 6.62
N ASP A 23 -2.71 15.74 6.85
CA ASP A 23 -2.91 14.96 8.10
C ASP A 23 -2.64 13.45 7.93
N CYS A 24 -2.32 12.99 6.73
CA CYS A 24 -2.12 11.58 6.43
C CYS A 24 -1.14 11.39 5.27
N VAL A 25 -0.12 10.56 5.50
CA VAL A 25 0.81 10.08 4.49
C VAL A 25 0.45 8.63 4.17
N HIS A 26 0.14 8.37 2.90
CA HIS A 26 -0.26 7.06 2.43
C HIS A 26 0.79 6.47 1.50
N PHE A 27 1.14 5.19 1.66
CA PHE A 27 2.10 4.50 0.81
C PHE A 27 1.42 3.50 -0.12
N GLY A 28 1.73 3.55 -1.41
CA GLY A 28 1.44 2.51 -2.40
C GLY A 28 2.68 1.65 -2.65
N PRO A 29 2.77 0.42 -2.10
CA PRO A 29 3.96 -0.41 -2.23
C PRO A 29 4.32 -0.74 -3.68
N ARG A 30 3.34 -0.84 -4.58
CA ARG A 30 3.55 -1.11 -6.00
C ARG A 30 4.25 0.04 -6.70
N ASP A 31 3.75 1.26 -6.53
CA ASP A 31 4.27 2.44 -7.22
C ASP A 31 5.60 2.91 -6.61
N LEU A 32 5.76 2.79 -5.28
CA LEU A 32 7.04 2.99 -4.60
C LEU A 32 8.14 2.09 -5.18
N ARG A 33 7.84 0.80 -5.41
CA ARG A 33 8.77 -0.13 -6.08
C ARG A 33 8.99 0.26 -7.53
N ALA A 34 7.94 0.65 -8.25
CA ALA A 34 8.04 1.05 -9.64
C ALA A 34 9.00 2.25 -9.82
N ASN A 35 8.93 3.22 -8.90
CA ASN A 35 9.77 4.42 -8.92
C ASN A 35 11.28 4.11 -8.86
N ILE A 36 11.67 3.04 -8.16
CA ILE A 36 13.07 2.59 -8.07
C ILE A 36 13.41 1.47 -9.07
N GLY A 37 12.60 1.28 -10.12
CA GLY A 37 12.84 0.32 -11.19
C GLY A 37 12.45 -1.13 -10.85
N LEU A 38 11.67 -1.35 -9.79
CA LEU A 38 11.35 -2.67 -9.24
C LEU A 38 9.88 -3.07 -9.43
N LEU A 39 9.20 -2.49 -10.40
CA LEU A 39 7.78 -2.77 -10.68
C LEU A 39 7.47 -4.28 -10.78
N ARG A 40 8.40 -5.06 -11.36
CA ARG A 40 8.24 -6.50 -11.60
C ARG A 40 8.85 -7.39 -10.50
N TYR A 41 9.43 -6.79 -9.46
CA TYR A 41 10.16 -7.50 -8.40
C TYR A 41 9.53 -7.18 -7.04
N PRO A 42 8.37 -7.78 -6.71
CA PRO A 42 7.62 -7.43 -5.51
C PRO A 42 8.38 -7.70 -4.21
N ASP A 43 9.21 -8.74 -4.20
CA ASP A 43 9.95 -9.20 -3.02
C ASP A 43 11.38 -8.64 -2.93
N ASP A 44 11.75 -7.70 -3.82
CA ASP A 44 13.09 -7.12 -3.79
C ASP A 44 13.29 -6.32 -2.48
N PRO A 45 14.34 -6.63 -1.70
CA PRO A 45 14.55 -6.04 -0.39
C PRO A 45 14.70 -4.52 -0.43
N ARG A 46 15.11 -3.93 -1.56
CA ARG A 46 15.22 -2.46 -1.71
C ARG A 46 13.85 -1.79 -1.66
N GLY A 47 12.84 -2.37 -2.28
CA GLY A 47 11.47 -1.88 -2.22
C GLY A 47 10.88 -1.94 -0.81
N LEU A 48 11.09 -3.06 -0.13
CA LEU A 48 10.67 -3.24 1.26
C LEU A 48 11.41 -2.29 2.20
N ALA A 49 12.70 -2.06 1.98
CA ALA A 49 13.49 -1.11 2.77
C ALA A 49 13.02 0.33 2.59
N LEU A 50 12.67 0.73 1.37
CA LEU A 50 12.14 2.07 1.08
C LEU A 50 10.77 2.28 1.74
N LEU A 51 9.86 1.30 1.66
CA LEU A 51 8.57 1.37 2.35
C LEU A 51 8.77 1.51 3.88
N LYS A 52 9.58 0.63 4.46
CA LYS A 52 9.89 0.67 5.91
C LYS A 52 10.57 1.97 6.34
N LYS A 53 11.37 2.59 5.47
CA LYS A 53 11.95 3.92 5.72
C LYS A 53 10.85 4.98 5.84
N GLY A 54 9.92 5.00 4.89
CA GLY A 54 8.76 5.91 4.90
C GLY A 54 7.85 5.70 6.11
N GLU A 55 7.50 4.45 6.42
CA GLU A 55 6.71 4.08 7.61
C GLU A 55 7.34 4.64 8.89
N ARG A 56 8.66 4.41 9.12
CA ARG A 56 9.37 4.91 10.29
C ARG A 56 9.42 6.44 10.36
N ALA A 57 9.63 7.10 9.22
CA ALA A 57 9.63 8.55 9.16
C ALA A 57 8.26 9.12 9.59
N VAL A 58 7.17 8.61 9.02
CA VAL A 58 5.81 9.04 9.40
C VAL A 58 5.54 8.83 10.89
N ARG A 59 5.93 7.68 11.46
CA ARG A 59 5.77 7.42 12.90
C ARG A 59 6.57 8.40 13.77
N SER A 60 7.73 8.88 13.31
CA SER A 60 8.55 9.84 14.04
C SER A 60 7.91 11.24 14.17
N PHE A 61 6.97 11.59 13.28
CA PHE A 61 6.20 12.83 13.38
C PHE A 61 5.08 12.77 14.44
N GLY A 62 4.87 11.59 15.05
CA GLY A 62 3.87 11.35 16.07
C GLY A 62 2.45 11.21 15.51
N LYS A 63 1.46 11.13 16.42
CA LYS A 63 0.07 10.80 16.08
C LYS A 63 -0.69 11.87 15.29
N LYS A 64 -0.07 13.03 15.03
CA LYS A 64 -0.68 14.09 14.22
C LYS A 64 -0.71 13.73 12.73
N ILE A 65 0.22 12.88 12.28
CA ILE A 65 0.30 12.42 10.90
C ILE A 65 -0.09 10.95 10.85
N LEU A 66 -1.24 10.67 10.24
CA LEU A 66 -1.76 9.31 10.07
C LEU A 66 -0.90 8.55 9.04
N LEU A 67 -0.68 7.25 9.30
CA LEU A 67 -0.01 6.35 8.38
C LEU A 67 -1.05 5.53 7.63
N GLY A 68 -1.10 5.73 6.32
CA GLY A 68 -1.98 5.04 5.39
C GLY A 68 -1.24 4.03 4.51
N GLY A 69 -1.91 2.95 4.09
CA GLY A 69 -1.37 2.06 3.06
C GLY A 69 -2.36 1.00 2.57
N PHE A 70 -1.91 0.21 1.60
CA PHE A 70 -2.65 -0.93 1.08
C PHE A 70 -2.21 -2.24 1.74
N SER A 71 -3.18 -3.09 2.08
CA SER A 71 -2.90 -4.48 2.42
C SER A 71 -2.33 -5.21 1.22
N THR A 72 -1.38 -6.10 1.49
CA THR A 72 -0.76 -6.94 0.47
C THR A 72 -0.89 -8.41 0.90
N PRO A 73 -0.66 -9.38 0.01
CA PRO A 73 -0.64 -10.79 0.40
C PRO A 73 0.35 -11.11 1.53
N GLU A 74 1.41 -10.30 1.66
CA GLU A 74 2.47 -10.43 2.67
C GLU A 74 2.18 -9.65 3.95
N SER A 75 1.14 -8.81 3.96
CA SER A 75 0.76 -8.03 5.14
C SER A 75 -0.76 -7.80 5.16
N SER A 76 -1.42 -8.57 6.01
CA SER A 76 -2.84 -8.41 6.30
C SER A 76 -3.13 -7.04 6.96
N PRO A 77 -4.39 -6.58 6.93
CA PRO A 77 -4.75 -5.34 7.60
C PRO A 77 -4.47 -5.36 9.10
N ALA A 78 -4.70 -6.49 9.77
CA ALA A 78 -4.42 -6.65 11.20
C ALA A 78 -2.93 -6.43 11.50
N GLU A 79 -2.04 -7.08 10.76
CA GLU A 79 -0.59 -6.89 10.92
C GLU A 79 -0.13 -5.46 10.61
N MET A 80 -0.81 -4.76 9.69
CA MET A 80 -0.53 -3.34 9.44
C MET A 80 -0.94 -2.47 10.63
N TYR A 81 -2.12 -2.69 11.20
CA TYR A 81 -2.55 -2.00 12.42
C TYR A 81 -1.60 -2.27 13.60
N ASP A 82 -1.13 -3.51 13.76
CA ASP A 82 -0.14 -3.86 14.79
C ASP A 82 1.20 -3.12 14.60
N ARG A 83 1.57 -2.82 13.35
CA ARG A 83 2.73 -1.97 13.01
C ARG A 83 2.45 -0.47 13.11
N GLY A 84 1.25 -0.09 13.52
CA GLY A 84 0.85 1.29 13.74
C GLY A 84 0.35 2.01 12.49
N TYR A 85 -0.22 1.31 11.50
CA TYR A 85 -1.04 1.99 10.49
C TYR A 85 -2.33 2.52 11.12
N ASP A 86 -2.77 3.70 10.69
CA ASP A 86 -4.04 4.30 11.13
C ASP A 86 -5.14 4.09 10.09
N LEU A 87 -4.77 3.99 8.81
CA LEU A 87 -5.67 3.75 7.70
C LEU A 87 -5.14 2.61 6.83
N VAL A 88 -5.95 1.56 6.62
CA VAL A 88 -5.59 0.44 5.77
C VAL A 88 -6.64 0.24 4.69
N CYS A 89 -6.22 0.40 3.44
CA CYS A 89 -6.99 0.01 2.27
C CYS A 89 -6.84 -1.50 2.07
N GLY A 90 -7.90 -2.26 2.36
CA GLY A 90 -7.92 -3.72 2.25
C GLY A 90 -8.11 -4.20 0.81
N ALA A 91 -9.29 -4.74 0.50
CA ALA A 91 -9.63 -5.21 -0.84
C ALA A 91 -10.18 -4.08 -1.73
N VAL A 92 -10.06 -4.27 -3.05
CA VAL A 92 -10.69 -3.40 -4.05
C VAL A 92 -11.89 -4.11 -4.68
N ASP A 93 -12.96 -3.36 -4.93
CA ASP A 93 -14.24 -3.84 -5.45
C ASP A 93 -14.11 -4.67 -6.74
N VAL A 94 -13.29 -4.24 -7.69
CA VAL A 94 -13.06 -4.94 -8.96
C VAL A 94 -12.40 -6.31 -8.75
N ALA A 95 -11.51 -6.42 -7.76
CA ALA A 95 -10.87 -7.69 -7.42
C ALA A 95 -11.87 -8.62 -6.72
N LEU A 96 -12.65 -8.10 -5.77
CA LEU A 96 -13.71 -8.85 -5.10
C LEU A 96 -14.74 -9.38 -6.11
N PHE A 97 -15.19 -8.53 -7.04
CA PHE A 97 -16.14 -8.91 -8.08
C PHE A 97 -15.56 -9.98 -9.01
N ARG A 98 -14.33 -9.78 -9.51
CA ARG A 98 -13.61 -10.77 -10.33
C ARG A 98 -13.54 -12.12 -9.60
N ASP A 99 -13.14 -12.12 -8.34
CA ASP A 99 -12.93 -13.35 -7.58
C ASP A 99 -14.25 -14.09 -7.33
N ALA A 100 -15.33 -13.35 -7.05
CA ALA A 100 -16.67 -13.91 -6.92
C ALA A 100 -17.16 -14.56 -8.24
N VAL A 101 -16.99 -13.88 -9.38
CA VAL A 101 -17.36 -14.41 -10.70
C VAL A 101 -16.54 -15.65 -11.05
N VAL A 102 -15.22 -15.61 -10.85
CA VAL A 102 -14.34 -16.76 -11.10
C VAL A 102 -14.71 -17.95 -10.21
N ALA A 103 -15.05 -17.71 -8.94
CA ALA A 103 -15.49 -18.76 -8.03
C ALA A 103 -16.82 -19.40 -8.48
N ASP A 104 -17.79 -18.60 -8.94
CA ASP A 104 -19.07 -19.10 -9.46
C ASP A 104 -18.88 -19.97 -10.71
N LEU A 105 -18.08 -19.50 -11.69
CA LEU A 105 -17.79 -20.27 -12.91
C LEU A 105 -17.11 -21.62 -12.60
N LYS A 106 -16.16 -21.63 -11.66
CA LYS A 106 -15.48 -22.86 -11.21
C LYS A 106 -16.45 -23.84 -10.55
N LYS A 107 -17.37 -23.33 -9.72
CA LYS A 107 -18.40 -24.13 -9.03
C LYS A 107 -19.36 -24.76 -10.04
N ASN A 108 -19.79 -24.00 -11.04
CA ASN A 108 -20.82 -24.42 -11.99
C ASN A 108 -20.28 -25.19 -13.21
N LYS A 109 -18.95 -25.43 -13.30
CA LYS A 109 -18.27 -26.12 -14.42
C LYS A 109 -18.82 -25.70 -15.78
N ILE A 110 -19.03 -24.41 -15.99
CA ILE A 110 -19.41 -23.91 -17.32
C ILE A 110 -18.21 -24.20 -18.23
N ARG A 111 -18.26 -25.36 -18.89
CA ARG A 111 -17.31 -25.71 -19.94
C ARG A 111 -17.39 -24.57 -20.94
N SER A 112 -16.24 -23.97 -21.23
CA SER A 112 -16.07 -23.07 -22.36
C SER A 112 -16.89 -23.61 -23.52
N ILE A 113 -17.89 -22.84 -23.96
CA ILE A 113 -18.51 -23.06 -25.26
C ILE A 113 -17.40 -22.68 -26.23
N SER A 114 -16.64 -23.69 -26.67
CA SER A 114 -15.67 -23.59 -27.75
C SER A 114 -16.39 -23.27 -29.05
#